data_AF-A0A835ZJ37-F1
#
_entry.id   AF-A0A835ZJ37-F1
#
_cell.length_a   1.000
_cell.length_b   1.000
_cell.length_c   1.000
_cell.angle_alpha   90.00
_cell.angle_beta   90.00
_cell.angle_gamma   90.00
#
_symmetry.space_group_name_H-M   'P 1'
#
loop_
_entity.id
_entity.type
_entity.pdbx_description
1 polymer ?
#
loop_
_entity_poly.entity_id
_entity_poly.type
_entity_poly.pdbx_seq_one_letter_code
_entity_poly.pdbx_strand_id
1 'polypeptide(L)'
;MLSSALISGVRIWRSVAARTSNTIIGAAAAQDRITTAVREALRDSHAWREYQPSLELAGAPGDFMHQERRQDQSSVWESVFGPLWFAVPKTKVSPGRKRQRGYHRAPKRITNISTCEACGKPKLTHKLCKNYELCARVHAPQR
;
A
#
# COMPACT_ATOMS: atom_id res chain seq x y z
N MET A 1 14.79 -0.01 61.67
CA MET A 1 15.02 -0.64 60.34
C MET A 1 13.81 -0.53 59.38
N LEU A 2 12.95 0.50 59.51
CA LEU A 2 11.73 0.64 58.68
C LEU A 2 11.84 1.65 57.51
N SER A 3 12.99 2.31 57.33
CA SER A 3 13.11 3.43 56.40
C SER A 3 13.44 3.04 54.95
N SER A 4 14.01 1.85 54.72
CA SER A 4 14.53 1.44 53.40
C SER A 4 13.44 0.93 52.45
N ALA A 5 12.34 0.39 52.98
CA ALA A 5 11.24 -0.17 52.20
C ALA A 5 10.32 0.91 51.59
N LEU A 6 10.17 2.05 52.26
CA LEU A 6 9.38 3.18 51.74
C LEU A 6 10.09 3.89 50.57
N ILE A 7 11.43 3.92 50.59
CA ILE A 7 12.24 4.56 49.55
C ILE A 7 12.24 3.73 48.25
N SER A 8 12.19 2.40 48.35
CA SER A 8 12.10 1.53 47.15
C SER A 8 10.72 1.60 46.49
N GLY A 9 9.63 1.67 47.28
CA GLY A 9 8.26 1.81 46.76
C GLY A 9 8.03 3.10 45.95
N VAL A 10 8.57 4.23 46.41
CA VAL A 10 8.44 5.53 45.71
C VAL A 10 9.22 5.54 44.38
N ARG A 11 10.36 4.84 44.30
CA ARG A 11 11.14 4.72 43.04
C ARG A 11 10.42 3.87 42.00
N ILE A 12 9.75 2.80 42.42
CA ILE A 12 8.98 1.93 41.51
C ILE A 12 7.76 2.68 40.96
N TRP A 13 7.06 3.46 41.79
CA TRP A 13 5.91 4.25 41.31
C TRP A 13 6.31 5.36 40.32
N ARG A 14 7.43 6.06 40.58
CA ARG A 14 7.95 7.07 39.64
C ARG A 14 8.34 6.48 38.28
N SER A 15 8.93 5.28 38.24
CA SER A 15 9.33 4.65 36.99
C SER A 15 8.15 4.11 36.17
N VAL A 16 7.10 3.62 36.84
CA VAL A 16 5.84 3.20 36.17
C VAL A 16 5.09 4.41 35.61
N ALA A 17 4.96 5.50 36.38
CA ALA A 17 4.29 6.74 35.94
C ALA A 17 5.03 7.43 34.77
N ALA A 18 6.37 7.41 34.76
CA ALA A 18 7.16 7.94 33.65
C ALA A 18 7.07 7.07 32.37
N ARG A 19 6.78 5.78 32.52
CA ARG A 19 6.62 4.85 31.39
C ARG A 19 5.23 4.98 30.76
N THR A 20 4.19 5.24 31.54
CA THR A 20 2.83 5.49 31.02
C THR A 20 2.68 6.89 30.40
N SER A 21 3.38 7.91 30.90
CA SER A 21 3.35 9.25 30.29
C SER A 21 3.99 9.26 28.90
N ASN A 22 5.13 8.58 28.72
CA ASN A 22 5.82 8.51 27.43
C ASN A 22 5.03 7.74 26.37
N THR A 23 4.23 6.72 26.74
CA THR A 23 3.37 6.00 25.77
C THR A 23 2.16 6.84 25.35
N ILE A 24 1.60 7.65 26.26
CA ILE A 24 0.47 8.54 25.94
C ILE A 24 0.92 9.68 25.00
N ILE A 25 2.07 10.29 25.27
CA ILE A 25 2.63 11.35 24.40
C ILE A 25 2.98 10.79 23.01
N GLY A 26 3.55 9.57 22.95
CA GLY A 26 3.83 8.89 21.69
C GLY A 26 2.57 8.55 20.89
N ALA A 27 1.47 8.17 21.56
CA ALA A 27 0.20 7.87 20.92
C ALA A 27 -0.47 9.13 20.32
N ALA A 28 -0.43 10.26 21.04
CA ALA A 28 -0.94 11.54 20.53
C ALA A 28 -0.15 12.01 19.30
N ALA A 29 1.19 11.96 19.34
CA ALA A 29 2.02 12.31 18.20
C ALA A 29 1.84 11.36 17.00
N ALA A 30 1.47 10.10 17.23
CA ALA A 30 1.14 9.15 16.16
C ALA A 30 -0.21 9.47 15.51
N GLN A 31 -1.21 9.87 16.30
CA GLN A 31 -2.51 10.30 15.78
C GLN A 31 -2.39 11.58 14.94
N ASP A 32 -1.58 12.55 15.37
CA ASP A 32 -1.34 13.77 14.61
C ASP A 32 -0.73 13.47 13.22
N ARG A 33 0.25 12.55 13.15
CA ARG A 33 0.85 12.13 11.87
C ARG A 33 -0.15 11.47 10.92
N ILE A 34 -1.06 10.67 11.47
CA ILE A 34 -2.12 10.02 10.67
C ILE A 34 -3.09 11.07 10.14
N THR A 35 -3.52 12.01 10.98
CA THR A 35 -4.47 13.06 10.55
C THR A 35 -3.86 14.03 9.53
N THR A 36 -2.57 14.37 9.64
CA THR A 36 -1.88 15.18 8.63
C THR A 36 -1.73 14.44 7.31
N ALA A 37 -1.35 13.15 7.34
CA ALA A 37 -1.20 12.33 6.14
C ALA A 37 -2.54 12.15 5.39
N VAL A 38 -3.64 11.90 6.13
CA VAL A 38 -4.98 11.79 5.54
C VAL A 38 -5.44 13.13 4.94
N ARG A 39 -5.16 14.26 5.61
CA ARG A 39 -5.52 15.60 5.11
C ARG A 39 -4.73 15.97 3.85
N GLU A 40 -3.48 15.55 3.75
CA GLU A 40 -2.62 15.79 2.58
C GLU A 40 -3.06 14.91 1.39
N ALA A 41 -3.32 13.63 1.62
CA ALA A 41 -3.86 12.73 0.59
C ALA A 41 -5.22 13.20 0.03
N LEU A 42 -6.09 13.77 0.89
CA LEU A 42 -7.34 14.38 0.45
C LEU A 42 -7.11 15.63 -0.41
N ARG A 43 -6.13 16.49 -0.11
CA ARG A 43 -5.79 17.64 -0.98
C ARG A 43 -5.31 17.16 -2.36
N ASP A 44 -4.46 16.15 -2.40
CA ASP A 44 -3.97 15.59 -3.66
C ASP A 44 -5.12 15.02 -4.51
N SER A 45 -6.10 14.37 -3.87
CA SER A 45 -7.30 13.89 -4.57
C SER A 45 -8.16 15.00 -5.19
N HIS A 46 -8.16 16.21 -4.62
CA HIS A 46 -8.83 17.37 -5.19
C HIS A 46 -8.04 17.98 -6.35
N ALA A 47 -6.71 17.92 -6.32
CA ALA A 47 -5.86 18.39 -7.43
C ALA A 47 -6.09 17.60 -8.73
N TRP A 48 -6.42 16.30 -8.64
CA TRP A 48 -6.80 15.50 -9.80
C TRP A 48 -8.18 15.86 -10.39
N ARG A 49 -9.06 16.56 -9.66
CA ARG A 49 -10.35 17.01 -10.23
C ARG A 49 -10.20 18.20 -11.19
N GLU A 50 -9.16 19.01 -11.05
CA GLU A 50 -8.93 20.17 -11.92
C GLU A 50 -8.26 19.79 -13.24
N TYR A 51 -7.64 18.61 -13.35
CA TYR A 51 -7.12 18.11 -14.62
C TYR A 51 -8.20 17.35 -15.41
N GLN A 52 -9.22 18.07 -15.88
CA GLN A 52 -9.92 17.66 -17.09
C GLN A 52 -9.22 18.34 -18.27
N PRO A 53 -8.33 17.65 -19.01
CA PRO A 53 -7.86 18.21 -20.26
C PRO A 53 -9.10 18.41 -21.14
N SER A 54 -9.38 19.65 -21.50
CA SER A 54 -10.51 19.98 -22.35
C SER A 54 -10.38 19.15 -23.62
N LEU A 55 -11.45 18.42 -23.92
CA LEU A 55 -11.59 17.54 -25.08
C LEU A 55 -11.70 18.35 -26.39
N GLU A 56 -11.00 19.49 -26.48
CA GLU A 56 -11.20 20.54 -27.49
C GLU A 56 -10.27 20.42 -28.71
N LEU A 57 -9.28 19.50 -28.69
CA LEU A 57 -8.31 19.37 -29.80
C LEU A 57 -8.66 18.26 -30.82
N ALA A 58 -9.86 17.71 -30.77
CA ALA A 58 -10.40 16.86 -31.83
C ALA A 58 -11.59 17.60 -32.45
N GLY A 59 -11.37 18.20 -33.62
CA GLY A 59 -12.39 18.89 -34.41
C GLY A 59 -13.50 17.96 -34.87
N ALA A 60 -14.35 17.53 -33.94
CA ALA A 60 -15.60 16.87 -34.22
C ALA A 60 -16.63 17.96 -34.57
N PRO A 61 -17.17 18.01 -35.79
CA PRO A 61 -18.27 18.91 -36.10
C PRO A 61 -19.44 18.61 -35.15
N GLY A 62 -19.93 19.67 -34.54
CA GLY A 62 -20.95 19.61 -33.50
C GLY A 62 -22.28 19.13 -34.04
N ASP A 63 -22.58 17.86 -33.80
CA ASP A 63 -23.94 17.44 -33.46
C ASP A 63 -24.00 17.34 -31.94
N PHE A 64 -24.19 18.50 -31.32
CA PHE A 64 -24.53 18.67 -29.93
C PHE A 64 -25.89 17.96 -29.71
N MET A 65 -25.86 16.68 -29.37
CA MET A 65 -27.01 16.02 -28.77
C MET A 65 -27.45 16.89 -27.59
N HIS A 66 -28.67 17.40 -27.64
CA HIS A 66 -29.35 18.06 -26.54
C HIS A 66 -29.28 17.14 -25.32
N GLN A 67 -28.27 17.32 -24.48
CA GLN A 67 -28.21 16.67 -23.18
C GLN A 67 -29.14 17.46 -22.27
N GLU A 68 -30.44 17.18 -22.40
CA GLU A 68 -31.38 17.43 -21.33
C GLU A 68 -30.78 16.75 -20.09
N ARG A 69 -30.24 17.57 -19.20
CA ARG A 69 -29.83 17.17 -17.86
C ARG A 69 -31.12 16.85 -17.10
N ARG A 70 -31.75 15.71 -17.43
CA ARG A 70 -32.69 15.06 -16.54
C ARG A 70 -31.92 14.82 -15.26
N GLN A 71 -32.21 15.63 -14.25
CA GLN A 71 -31.87 15.30 -12.87
C GLN A 71 -32.76 14.10 -12.50
N ASP A 72 -32.40 12.93 -13.02
CA ASP A 72 -32.90 11.68 -12.48
C ASP A 72 -32.31 11.59 -11.08
N GLN A 73 -33.14 11.90 -10.10
CA GLN A 73 -32.93 11.53 -8.70
C GLN A 73 -33.04 10.01 -8.58
N SER A 74 -32.26 9.28 -9.38
CA SER A 74 -32.10 7.84 -9.20
C SER A 74 -31.42 7.64 -7.87
N SER A 75 -32.00 6.77 -7.06
CA SER A 75 -31.47 6.48 -5.73
C SER A 75 -29.99 6.08 -5.85
N VAL A 76 -29.15 6.45 -4.88
CA VAL A 76 -27.74 6.02 -4.83
C VAL A 76 -27.64 4.49 -4.95
N TRP A 77 -28.69 3.79 -4.50
CA TRP A 77 -28.86 2.35 -4.66
C TRP A 77 -29.06 1.93 -6.13
N GLU A 78 -29.93 2.58 -6.92
CA GLU A 78 -30.11 2.30 -8.35
C GLU A 78 -28.80 2.43 -9.13
N SER A 79 -28.04 3.51 -8.86
CA SER A 79 -26.82 3.83 -9.61
C SER A 79 -25.66 2.86 -9.33
N VAL A 80 -25.58 2.31 -8.11
CA VAL A 80 -24.52 1.36 -7.72
C VAL A 80 -24.92 -0.09 -7.98
N PHE A 81 -26.18 -0.47 -7.70
CA PHE A 81 -26.62 -1.87 -7.81
C PHE A 81 -27.03 -2.27 -9.22
N GLY A 82 -27.47 -1.33 -10.07
CA GLY A 82 -27.79 -1.62 -11.48
C GLY A 82 -26.61 -2.27 -12.21
N PRO A 83 -25.43 -1.63 -12.27
CA PRO A 83 -24.24 -2.19 -12.92
C PRO A 83 -23.69 -3.42 -12.19
N LEU A 84 -23.76 -3.44 -10.85
CA LEU A 84 -23.22 -4.54 -10.05
C LEU A 84 -24.01 -5.84 -10.28
N TRP A 85 -25.33 -5.76 -10.49
CA TRP A 85 -26.14 -6.93 -10.83
C TRP A 85 -25.75 -7.56 -12.17
N PHE A 86 -25.34 -6.74 -13.15
CA PHE A 86 -24.85 -7.21 -14.45
C PHE A 86 -23.39 -7.67 -14.43
N ALA A 87 -22.61 -7.26 -13.41
CA ALA A 87 -21.20 -7.64 -13.27
C ALA A 87 -20.99 -9.06 -12.67
N VAL A 88 -22.04 -9.70 -12.16
CA VAL A 88 -21.94 -11.04 -11.58
C VAL A 88 -21.77 -12.06 -12.70
N PRO A 89 -20.81 -13.02 -12.59
CA PRO A 89 -20.68 -14.09 -13.56
C PRO A 89 -22.00 -14.84 -13.68
N LYS A 90 -22.61 -14.78 -14.87
CA LYS A 90 -23.92 -15.37 -15.15
C LYS A 90 -23.97 -16.87 -14.85
N THR A 91 -22.85 -17.57 -15.03
CA THR A 91 -22.75 -19.03 -14.88
C THR A 91 -21.44 -19.45 -14.22
N LYS A 92 -21.48 -20.62 -13.57
CA LYS A 92 -20.29 -21.25 -12.97
C LYS A 92 -19.28 -21.64 -14.06
N VAL A 93 -18.02 -21.28 -13.86
CA VAL A 93 -16.92 -21.68 -14.77
C VAL A 93 -16.64 -23.17 -14.62
N SER A 94 -16.57 -23.89 -15.75
CA SER A 94 -16.23 -25.33 -15.74
C SER A 94 -14.80 -25.58 -15.26
N PRO A 95 -14.52 -26.73 -14.61
CA PRO A 95 -13.17 -27.07 -14.16
C PRO A 95 -12.12 -27.03 -15.29
N GLY A 96 -12.48 -27.48 -16.49
CA GLY A 96 -11.61 -27.43 -17.67
C GLY A 96 -11.24 -25.99 -18.07
N ARG A 97 -12.21 -25.08 -18.10
CA ARG A 97 -11.97 -23.65 -18.42
C ARG A 97 -11.15 -22.96 -17.32
N LYS A 98 -11.34 -23.32 -16.05
CA LYS A 98 -10.49 -22.85 -14.95
C LYS A 98 -9.04 -23.35 -15.11
N ARG A 99 -8.85 -24.62 -15.46
CA ARG A 99 -7.52 -25.23 -15.65
C ARG A 99 -6.76 -24.60 -16.82
N GLN A 100 -7.40 -24.40 -17.97
CA GLN A 100 -6.79 -23.72 -19.12
C GLN A 100 -6.34 -22.29 -18.79
N ARG A 101 -7.14 -21.53 -18.02
CA ARG A 101 -6.76 -20.19 -17.55
C ARG A 101 -5.55 -20.20 -16.59
N GLY A 102 -5.32 -21.28 -15.86
CA GLY A 102 -4.18 -21.42 -14.96
C GLY A 102 -2.92 -21.98 -15.63
N TYR A 103 -3.06 -22.67 -16.76
CA TYR A 103 -1.98 -23.46 -17.37
C TYR A 103 -0.74 -22.63 -17.74
N HIS A 104 -0.93 -21.44 -18.32
CA HIS A 104 0.16 -20.57 -18.77
C HIS A 104 0.86 -19.82 -17.63
N ARG A 105 0.40 -19.98 -16.38
CA ARG A 105 0.91 -19.26 -15.20
C ARG A 105 1.89 -20.09 -14.38
N ALA A 106 2.43 -21.17 -14.95
CA ALA A 106 3.41 -21.99 -14.27
C ALA A 106 4.67 -21.15 -13.93
N PRO A 107 5.23 -21.29 -12.72
CA PRO A 107 6.46 -20.61 -12.36
C PRO A 107 7.58 -21.06 -13.29
N LYS A 108 8.24 -20.09 -13.93
CA LYS A 108 9.41 -20.35 -14.78
C LYS A 108 10.59 -20.75 -13.91
N ARG A 109 11.45 -21.65 -14.41
CA ARG A 109 12.70 -21.99 -13.72
C ARG A 109 13.62 -20.77 -13.67
N ILE A 110 14.15 -20.48 -12.49
CA ILE A 110 15.12 -19.42 -12.26
C ILE A 110 16.50 -19.94 -12.67
N THR A 111 17.11 -19.35 -13.68
CA THR A 111 18.43 -19.76 -14.22
C THR A 111 19.57 -18.86 -13.73
N ASN A 112 19.25 -17.69 -13.22
CA ASN A 112 20.21 -16.66 -12.81
C ASN A 112 20.60 -16.76 -11.33
N ILE A 113 20.92 -17.99 -10.89
CA ILE A 113 21.45 -18.26 -9.55
C ILE A 113 22.96 -18.41 -9.68
N SER A 114 23.72 -17.51 -9.06
CA SER A 114 25.18 -17.57 -8.97
C SER A 114 25.64 -17.68 -7.53
N THR A 115 26.84 -18.21 -7.29
CA THR A 115 27.43 -18.26 -5.96
C THR A 115 28.08 -16.91 -5.63
N CYS A 116 27.95 -16.46 -4.39
CA CYS A 116 28.64 -15.27 -3.91
C CYS A 116 30.09 -15.61 -3.55
N GLU A 117 31.05 -14.86 -4.09
CA GLU A 117 32.49 -15.06 -3.84
C GLU A 117 32.88 -14.85 -2.37
N ALA A 118 32.22 -13.93 -1.67
CA ALA A 118 32.55 -13.62 -0.28
C ALA A 118 32.02 -14.64 0.74
N CYS A 119 30.81 -15.17 0.51
CA CYS A 119 30.12 -16.02 1.51
C CYS A 119 29.75 -17.42 1.02
N GLY A 120 30.00 -17.75 -0.25
CA GLY A 120 29.68 -19.04 -0.87
C GLY A 120 28.19 -19.31 -1.07
N LYS A 121 27.28 -18.46 -0.54
CA LYS A 121 25.83 -18.69 -0.62
C LYS A 121 25.30 -18.39 -2.03
N PRO A 122 24.24 -19.11 -2.48
CA PRO A 122 23.57 -18.79 -3.73
C PRO A 122 22.87 -17.44 -3.63
N LYS A 123 23.10 -16.59 -4.63
CA LYS A 123 22.44 -15.30 -4.83
C LYS A 123 21.86 -15.23 -6.23
N LEU A 124 20.93 -14.30 -6.44
CA LEU A 124 20.52 -13.94 -7.80
C LEU A 124 21.61 -13.05 -8.41
N THR A 125 21.90 -13.22 -9.70
CA THR A 125 23.04 -12.54 -10.37
C THR A 125 23.08 -11.03 -10.15
N HIS A 126 21.91 -10.36 -10.19
CA HIS A 126 21.80 -8.90 -10.04
C HIS A 126 21.37 -8.44 -8.63
N LYS A 127 21.23 -9.36 -7.67
CA LYS A 127 20.87 -8.99 -6.30
C LYS A 127 22.09 -9.08 -5.40
N LEU A 128 22.19 -8.13 -4.47
CA LEU A 128 23.09 -8.24 -3.33
C LEU A 128 22.73 -9.47 -2.51
N CYS A 129 23.76 -10.09 -1.91
CA CYS A 129 23.54 -11.18 -0.97
C CYS A 129 22.73 -10.66 0.23
N LYS A 130 21.87 -11.52 0.82
CA LYS A 130 21.10 -11.16 2.02
C LYS A 130 21.99 -10.68 3.17
N ASN A 131 23.21 -11.22 3.28
CA ASN A 131 24.24 -10.75 4.19
C ASN A 131 25.08 -9.65 3.50
N TYR A 132 24.44 -8.52 3.19
CA TYR A 132 25.05 -7.44 2.40
C TYR A 132 26.23 -6.77 3.12
N GLU A 133 26.20 -6.70 4.46
CA GLU A 133 27.23 -6.01 5.26
C GLU A 133 28.62 -6.61 5.10
N LEU A 134 28.70 -7.94 4.97
CA LEU A 134 29.96 -8.65 4.76
C LEU A 134 30.36 -8.71 3.28
N CYS A 135 29.38 -8.90 2.40
CA CYS A 135 29.65 -9.16 0.97
C CYS A 135 29.86 -7.88 0.15
N ALA A 136 29.38 -6.72 0.61
CA ALA A 136 29.51 -5.45 -0.12
C ALA A 136 30.98 -4.98 -0.23
N ARG A 137 31.85 -5.35 0.71
CA ARG A 137 33.27 -4.96 0.70
C ARG A 137 34.09 -5.68 -0.37
N VAL A 138 33.74 -6.93 -0.69
CA VAL A 138 34.44 -7.75 -1.71
C VAL A 138 34.02 -7.38 -3.12
N HIS A 139 32.77 -6.97 -3.31
CA HIS A 139 32.21 -6.60 -4.62
C HIS A 139 32.27 -5.10 -4.93
N ALA A 140 33.07 -4.32 -4.20
CA ALA A 140 33.26 -2.91 -4.51
C ALA A 140 33.94 -2.78 -5.89
N PRO A 141 33.38 -2.01 -6.84
CA PRO A 141 34.04 -1.78 -8.12
C PRO A 141 35.37 -1.05 -7.85
N GLN A 142 36.48 -1.64 -8.28
CA GLN A 142 37.76 -0.94 -8.28
C GLN A 142 37.64 0.21 -9.28
N ARG A 143 37.69 1.44 -8.76
CA ARG A 143 37.71 2.67 -9.55
C ARG A 143 39.08 2.87 -10.17
#